data_AF-A0AB34L5S4-F1
#
_entry.id   AF-A0AB34L5S4-F1
#
_cell.length_a   1.000
_cell.length_b   1.000
_cell.length_c   1.000
_cell.angle_alpha   90.00
_cell.angle_beta   90.00
_cell.angle_gamma   90.00
#
_symmetry.space_group_name_H-M   'P 1'
#
loop_
_entity.id
_entity.type
_entity.pdbx_description
1 polymer ?
#
loop_
_entity_poly.entity_id
_entity_poly.type
_entity_poly.pdbx_seq_one_letter_code
_entity_poly.pdbx_strand_id
1 'polypeptide(L)'
;MRSILFTTLLFMSFIGCSDNDQPDETIIDPKEQWSATLRGDGEILGAYPDLFSNYWEYTYNMNEYPDVALRIEGQFPHARYFSFSLYDDETGSAIGGINDHEIIPDEGSENPFVSTSEKDNRFTIYVVPASMDETLIAKLPSENICRVNADIKRLAICIRHYLGTNANGDKDEYGGVALPAIKGIDIHSLKEIQAPERTESNIEKVTGQSFSQKSDENRDVPFFLAPKGRYYPNNSTAYLYARTHIHADSVLIFSFIPVPLPRTVEEYEGAKARYWSICLGATSNTRSYYSIYDKEANAKEGEKATFIICLKQNSRLAEIQAKVEAQKQLGAHWNLFVWDSEKQDVDGKPIGDVIAIMYRNILPDKDWEYSISRMTPTEYKDDEGEPIDKVTDPDKQLAHKALGDYGPYGFKYAANDFLRDDFEEETY
;
A
#
# COMPACT_ATOMS: atom_id res chain seq x y z
N MET A 1 -52.79 -14.52 39.35
CA MET A 1 -51.99 -14.21 40.56
C MET A 1 -51.26 -15.46 41.03
N ARG A 2 -50.00 -15.64 40.63
CA ARG A 2 -49.05 -16.53 41.32
C ARG A 2 -47.68 -15.89 41.16
N SER A 3 -47.14 -15.45 42.29
CA SER A 3 -45.86 -14.78 42.45
C SER A 3 -44.74 -15.79 42.28
N ILE A 4 -43.73 -15.48 41.45
CA ILE A 4 -42.47 -16.23 41.35
C ILE A 4 -41.44 -15.43 42.15
N LEU A 5 -40.98 -16.03 43.24
CA LEU A 5 -39.95 -15.50 44.13
C LEU A 5 -38.59 -15.54 43.40
N PHE A 6 -37.95 -14.38 43.25
CA PHE A 6 -36.55 -14.26 42.84
C PHE A 6 -35.65 -14.49 44.05
N THR A 7 -34.74 -15.47 43.95
CA THR A 7 -33.67 -15.70 44.92
C THR A 7 -32.47 -14.84 44.53
N THR A 8 -32.24 -13.75 45.27
CA THR A 8 -31.03 -12.92 45.13
C THR A 8 -29.92 -13.55 45.97
N LEU A 9 -28.84 -14.00 45.33
CA LEU A 9 -27.65 -14.50 46.02
C LEU A 9 -26.75 -13.29 46.35
N LEU A 10 -26.65 -12.98 47.64
CA LEU A 10 -25.82 -11.90 48.19
C LEU A 10 -24.40 -12.45 48.42
N PHE A 11 -23.43 -12.04 47.61
CA PHE A 11 -22.01 -12.27 47.91
C PHE A 11 -21.45 -11.04 48.61
N MET A 12 -21.06 -11.23 49.88
CA MET A 12 -20.39 -10.22 50.71
C MET A 12 -19.00 -9.90 50.17
N SER A 13 -18.74 -8.61 49.96
CA SER A 13 -17.42 -8.04 49.72
C SER A 13 -16.63 -8.03 51.04
N PHE A 14 -15.48 -8.68 51.07
CA PHE A 14 -14.46 -8.42 52.10
C PHE A 14 -13.57 -7.28 51.59
N ILE A 15 -13.71 -6.10 52.18
CA ILE A 15 -12.77 -4.99 52.02
C ILE A 15 -11.59 -5.26 52.95
N GLY A 16 -10.46 -5.67 52.37
CA GLY A 16 -9.16 -5.59 53.01
C GLY A 16 -8.51 -4.27 52.61
N CYS A 17 -8.39 -3.33 53.54
CA CYS A 17 -7.60 -2.12 53.34
C CYS A 17 -6.12 -2.49 53.27
N SER A 18 -5.50 -2.21 52.14
CA SER A 18 -4.06 -2.09 51.97
C SER A 18 -3.86 -0.88 51.06
N ASP A 19 -3.49 0.25 51.65
CA ASP A 19 -3.07 1.44 50.92
C ASP A 19 -1.88 1.08 50.02
N ASN A 20 -2.13 0.94 48.73
CA ASN A 20 -1.14 1.00 47.67
C ASN A 20 -1.73 1.93 46.60
N ASP A 21 -1.50 3.24 46.77
CA ASP A 21 -1.69 4.24 45.72
C ASP A 21 -0.62 4.05 44.63
N GLN A 22 -0.69 2.94 43.90
CA GLN A 22 -0.20 2.93 42.53
C GLN A 22 -1.40 3.27 41.65
N PRO A 23 -1.30 4.25 40.73
CA PRO A 23 -2.34 4.43 39.73
C PRO A 23 -2.50 3.09 39.01
N ASP A 24 -3.73 2.59 38.94
CA ASP A 24 -4.09 1.41 38.16
C ASP A 24 -3.48 1.60 36.76
N GLU A 25 -2.42 0.85 36.43
CA GLU A 25 -1.80 0.89 35.11
C GLU A 25 -2.91 0.50 34.14
N THR A 26 -3.41 1.49 33.41
CA THR A 26 -4.47 1.27 32.45
C THR A 26 -3.86 0.42 31.35
N ILE A 27 -4.16 -0.87 31.33
CA ILE A 27 -3.72 -1.77 30.27
C ILE A 27 -4.46 -1.31 29.01
N ILE A 28 -3.77 -0.53 28.18
CA ILE A 28 -4.27 -0.09 26.88
C ILE A 28 -4.12 -1.29 25.93
N ASP A 29 -5.23 -1.72 25.32
CA ASP A 29 -5.18 -2.69 24.23
C ASP A 29 -4.30 -2.10 23.12
N PRO A 30 -3.22 -2.81 22.69
CA PRO A 30 -2.32 -2.33 21.63
C PRO A 30 -3.06 -1.78 20.41
N LYS A 31 -4.19 -2.38 20.04
CA LYS A 31 -5.01 -1.92 18.91
C LYS A 31 -5.48 -0.47 19.06
N GLU A 32 -5.89 -0.07 20.26
CA GLU A 32 -6.43 1.27 20.55
C GLU A 32 -5.34 2.35 20.52
N GLN A 33 -4.06 1.97 20.48
CA GLN A 33 -2.96 2.90 20.29
C GLN A 33 -2.88 3.39 18.84
N TRP A 34 -3.27 2.56 17.87
CA TRP A 34 -3.21 2.89 16.44
C TRP A 34 -4.51 3.55 15.97
N SER A 35 -4.49 4.11 14.76
CA SER A 35 -5.71 4.54 14.07
C SER A 35 -6.69 3.38 13.87
N ALA A 36 -7.95 3.72 13.53
CA ALA A 36 -8.82 2.75 12.89
C ALA A 36 -8.18 2.21 11.61
N THR A 37 -8.58 1.02 11.18
CA THR A 37 -8.04 0.42 9.95
C THR A 37 -8.37 1.30 8.76
N LEU A 38 -7.32 1.83 8.14
CA LEU A 38 -7.38 2.52 6.87
C LEU A 38 -7.33 1.43 5.80
N ARG A 39 -8.49 1.06 5.26
CA ARG A 39 -8.60 -0.04 4.30
C ARG A 39 -8.36 0.46 2.88
N GLY A 40 -7.47 -0.22 2.15
CA GLY A 40 -7.28 0.02 0.72
C GLY A 40 -8.56 -0.23 -0.08
N ASP A 41 -9.30 -1.29 0.25
CA ASP A 41 -10.62 -1.62 -0.32
C ASP A 41 -11.79 -0.80 0.26
N GLY A 42 -11.52 0.18 1.12
CA GLY A 42 -12.54 0.98 1.79
C GLY A 42 -13.11 2.13 0.93
N GLU A 43 -12.52 2.43 -0.23
CA GLU A 43 -12.90 3.55 -1.12
C GLU A 43 -12.90 4.94 -0.45
N ILE A 44 -12.24 5.10 0.70
CA ILE A 44 -12.14 6.38 1.43
C ILE A 44 -10.78 7.04 1.19
N LEU A 45 -9.71 6.23 1.17
CA LEU A 45 -8.33 6.70 1.04
C LEU A 45 -8.04 7.25 -0.36
N GLY A 46 -7.50 8.48 -0.40
CA GLY A 46 -6.99 9.09 -1.63
C GLY A 46 -5.60 8.56 -2.02
N ALA A 47 -5.04 9.14 -3.09
CA ALA A 47 -3.72 8.81 -3.64
C ALA A 47 -3.55 7.36 -4.13
N TYR A 48 -4.63 6.79 -4.68
CA TYR A 48 -4.65 5.53 -5.41
C TYR A 48 -4.10 4.32 -4.61
N PRO A 49 -4.69 4.04 -3.43
CA PRO A 49 -4.25 2.95 -2.57
C PRO A 49 -4.37 1.60 -3.29
N ASP A 50 -3.59 0.63 -2.83
CA ASP A 50 -3.79 -0.76 -3.25
C ASP A 50 -5.02 -1.36 -2.54
N LEU A 51 -5.98 -1.93 -3.28
CA LEU A 51 -7.17 -2.52 -2.67
C LEU A 51 -6.87 -3.78 -1.84
N PHE A 52 -5.69 -4.39 -2.00
CA PHE A 52 -5.25 -5.57 -1.28
C PHE A 52 -4.37 -5.24 -0.08
N SER A 53 -4.46 -4.01 0.41
CA SER A 53 -3.65 -3.52 1.53
C SER A 53 -4.49 -2.90 2.65
N ASN A 54 -3.99 -3.00 3.87
CA ASN A 54 -4.49 -2.31 5.05
C ASN A 54 -3.38 -1.47 5.67
N TYR A 55 -3.76 -0.32 6.22
CA TYR A 55 -2.87 0.62 6.88
C TYR A 55 -3.36 0.95 8.29
N TRP A 56 -2.41 1.22 9.18
CA TRP A 56 -2.66 1.82 10.49
C TRP A 56 -1.59 2.85 10.76
N GLU A 57 -1.95 3.93 11.45
CA GLU A 57 -1.02 4.99 11.78
C GLU A 57 -0.96 5.28 13.28
N TYR A 58 0.22 5.74 13.71
CA TYR A 58 0.43 6.37 15.00
C TYR A 58 1.18 7.68 14.79
N THR A 59 0.48 8.80 15.02
CA THR A 59 1.00 10.16 14.80
C THR A 59 1.05 10.95 16.10
N TYR A 60 2.17 11.64 16.38
CA TYR A 60 2.31 12.51 17.55
C TYR A 60 3.22 13.72 17.30
N ASN A 61 3.08 14.75 18.14
CA ASN A 61 3.90 15.94 18.09
C ASN A 61 5.20 15.72 18.88
N MET A 62 6.33 15.55 18.21
CA MET A 62 7.61 15.29 18.87
C MET A 62 8.07 16.44 19.77
N ASN A 63 7.68 17.68 19.47
CA ASN A 63 8.00 18.85 20.29
C ASN A 63 7.40 18.80 21.70
N GLU A 64 6.28 18.07 21.88
CA GLU A 64 5.66 17.88 23.20
C GLU A 64 6.33 16.76 23.99
N TYR A 65 7.12 15.91 23.32
CA TYR A 65 7.79 14.73 23.87
C TYR A 65 9.28 14.68 23.43
N PRO A 66 10.08 15.74 23.68
CA PRO A 66 11.43 15.88 23.11
C PRO A 66 12.45 14.84 23.64
N ASP A 67 12.16 14.25 24.80
CA ASP A 67 13.00 13.30 25.51
C ASP A 67 12.47 11.86 25.45
N VAL A 68 11.63 11.55 24.44
CA VAL A 68 10.97 10.25 24.32
C VAL A 68 11.35 9.56 23.01
N ALA A 69 11.88 8.35 23.11
CA ALA A 69 11.92 7.37 22.02
C ALA A 69 10.72 6.42 22.11
N LEU A 70 10.34 5.78 21.01
CA LEU A 70 9.30 4.75 21.02
C LEU A 70 9.92 3.37 20.97
N ARG A 71 9.33 2.43 21.72
CA ARG A 71 9.53 0.99 21.58
C ARG A 71 8.25 0.36 21.05
N ILE A 72 8.34 -0.33 19.93
CA ILE A 72 7.23 -0.99 19.24
C ILE A 72 7.47 -2.50 19.28
N GLU A 73 6.58 -3.24 19.94
CA GLU A 73 6.73 -4.67 20.20
C GLU A 73 5.55 -5.46 19.65
N GLY A 74 5.81 -6.44 18.79
CA GLY A 74 4.75 -7.15 18.07
C GLY A 74 5.08 -8.60 17.78
N GLN A 75 4.12 -9.27 17.15
CA GLN A 75 4.35 -10.53 16.44
C GLN A 75 4.44 -10.23 14.95
N PHE A 76 5.24 -11.00 14.21
CA PHE A 76 5.23 -10.92 12.75
C PHE A 76 3.84 -11.31 12.21
N PRO A 77 3.19 -10.46 11.39
CA PRO A 77 1.87 -10.78 10.84
C PRO A 77 1.98 -11.80 9.70
N HIS A 78 0.89 -12.52 9.44
CA HIS A 78 0.76 -13.29 8.21
C HIS A 78 0.32 -12.34 7.07
N ALA A 79 1.26 -12.00 6.19
CA ALA A 79 1.05 -11.13 5.03
C ALA A 79 2.04 -11.50 3.92
N ARG A 80 1.78 -11.04 2.68
CA ARG A 80 2.78 -11.14 1.59
C ARG A 80 3.95 -10.18 1.79
N TYR A 81 3.65 -9.04 2.40
CA TYR A 81 4.62 -8.00 2.73
C TYR A 81 4.07 -7.15 3.87
N PHE A 82 4.96 -6.72 4.77
CA PHE A 82 4.65 -5.61 5.68
C PHE A 82 5.84 -4.67 5.94
N SER A 83 5.55 -3.50 6.46
CA SER A 83 6.58 -2.51 6.82
C SER A 83 6.10 -1.50 7.82
N PHE A 84 7.04 -0.87 8.52
CA PHE A 84 6.84 0.40 9.22
C PHE A 84 7.46 1.51 8.37
N SER A 85 6.68 2.50 7.97
CA SER A 85 7.19 3.69 7.28
C SER A 85 7.01 4.92 8.17
N LEU A 86 8.03 5.77 8.20
CA LEU A 86 8.02 7.01 8.96
C LEU A 86 7.85 8.19 8.02
N TYR A 87 7.03 9.15 8.43
CA TYR A 87 6.74 10.36 7.68
C TYR A 87 6.88 11.60 8.54
N ASP A 88 7.33 12.67 7.89
CA ASP A 88 6.98 14.02 8.32
C ASP A 88 5.50 14.26 8.01
N ASP A 89 4.66 14.30 9.05
CA ASP A 89 3.22 14.48 8.89
C ASP A 89 2.84 15.94 8.53
N GLU A 90 3.77 16.90 8.63
CA GLU A 90 3.54 18.27 8.14
C GLU A 90 3.59 18.33 6.60
N THR A 91 4.41 17.49 5.96
CA THR A 91 4.64 17.51 4.51
C THR A 91 4.17 16.25 3.77
N GLY A 92 3.92 15.16 4.48
CA GLY A 92 3.65 13.83 3.92
C GLY A 92 4.88 13.15 3.29
N SER A 93 6.08 13.69 3.55
CA SER A 93 7.34 13.17 3.01
C SER A 93 7.77 11.93 3.78
N ALA A 94 8.17 10.89 3.07
CA ALA A 94 8.74 9.70 3.70
C ALA A 94 10.17 9.99 4.18
N ILE A 95 10.45 9.71 5.45
CA ILE A 95 11.73 10.05 6.10
C ILE A 95 12.51 8.81 6.56
N GLY A 96 11.89 7.64 6.53
CA GLY A 96 12.55 6.39 6.91
C GLY A 96 11.56 5.25 7.05
N GLY A 97 12.00 4.16 7.64
CA GLY A 97 11.21 2.96 7.85
C GLY A 97 12.06 1.70 7.89
N ILE A 98 11.40 0.58 8.09
CA ILE A 98 11.99 -0.75 8.05
C ILE A 98 10.99 -1.72 7.42
N ASN A 99 11.47 -2.56 6.51
CA ASN A 99 10.67 -3.59 5.84
C ASN A 99 10.75 -4.92 6.58
N ASP A 100 9.73 -5.74 6.39
CA ASP A 100 9.60 -7.08 6.93
C ASP A 100 10.90 -7.90 7.02
N HIS A 101 11.60 -8.10 5.91
CA HIS A 101 12.81 -8.91 5.80
C HIS A 101 14.05 -8.26 6.44
N GLU A 102 14.01 -6.95 6.71
CA GLU A 102 15.09 -6.20 7.37
C GLU A 102 14.99 -6.29 8.90
N ILE A 103 13.81 -6.65 9.43
CA ILE A 103 13.58 -6.73 10.88
C ILE A 103 14.34 -7.91 11.46
N ILE A 104 15.24 -7.62 12.39
CA ILE A 104 15.92 -8.63 13.21
C ILE A 104 14.92 -9.13 14.26
N PRO A 105 14.62 -10.44 14.32
CA PRO A 105 13.66 -10.98 15.27
C PRO A 105 14.21 -10.92 16.72
N ASP A 106 13.31 -10.93 17.71
CA ASP A 106 13.70 -10.99 19.12
C ASP A 106 14.45 -12.31 19.44
N GLU A 107 15.21 -12.36 20.53
CA GLU A 107 15.94 -13.57 20.95
C GLU A 107 14.99 -14.79 21.03
N GLY A 108 15.34 -15.86 20.32
CA GLY A 108 14.54 -17.08 20.22
C GLY A 108 13.43 -17.07 19.16
N SER A 109 13.19 -15.93 18.51
CA SER A 109 12.28 -15.80 17.36
C SER A 109 13.03 -15.91 16.03
N GLU A 110 12.28 -16.13 14.96
CA GLU A 110 12.73 -16.19 13.56
C GLU A 110 12.01 -15.13 12.73
N ASN A 111 12.60 -14.65 11.64
CA ASN A 111 11.89 -13.75 10.72
C ASN A 111 11.18 -14.56 9.63
N PRO A 112 9.83 -14.66 9.62
CA PRO A 112 9.06 -15.44 8.65
C PRO A 112 9.06 -14.82 7.24
N PHE A 113 9.70 -13.66 7.04
CA PHE A 113 9.92 -13.00 5.75
C PHE A 113 11.35 -13.20 5.21
N VAL A 114 12.14 -14.05 5.86
CA VAL A 114 13.47 -14.49 5.40
C VAL A 114 13.52 -16.02 5.28
N SER A 115 12.88 -16.74 6.19
CA SER A 115 12.75 -18.19 6.16
C SER A 115 11.40 -18.63 6.68
N THR A 116 10.83 -19.67 6.09
CA THR A 116 9.55 -20.25 6.54
C THR A 116 9.63 -20.65 8.03
N SER A 117 8.68 -20.15 8.82
CA SER A 117 8.54 -20.47 10.24
C SER A 117 7.08 -20.62 10.64
N GLU A 118 6.79 -21.61 11.47
CA GLU A 118 5.46 -21.86 12.07
C GLU A 118 5.35 -21.36 13.52
N LYS A 119 6.42 -20.76 14.06
CA LYS A 119 6.45 -20.21 15.42
C LYS A 119 5.73 -18.86 15.50
N ASP A 120 5.23 -18.56 16.70
CA ASP A 120 4.79 -17.22 17.10
C ASP A 120 6.01 -16.30 17.31
N ASN A 121 6.55 -15.81 16.20
CA ASN A 121 7.77 -15.00 16.19
C ASN A 121 7.50 -13.55 16.54
N ARG A 122 8.41 -12.95 17.31
CA ARG A 122 8.31 -11.59 17.81
C ARG A 122 9.42 -10.68 17.30
N PHE A 123 9.13 -9.38 17.31
CA PHE A 123 10.09 -8.34 17.04
C PHE A 123 9.91 -7.16 18.00
N THR A 124 11.00 -6.43 18.17
CA THR A 124 11.07 -5.13 18.84
C THR A 124 11.74 -4.12 17.90
N ILE A 125 11.12 -2.96 17.70
CA ILE A 125 11.65 -1.84 16.92
C ILE A 125 11.72 -0.61 17.82
N TYR A 126 12.80 0.16 17.70
CA TYR A 126 12.93 1.45 18.34
C TYR A 126 12.86 2.59 17.33
N VAL A 127 12.06 3.60 17.63
CA VAL A 127 12.04 4.87 16.90
C VAL A 127 12.70 5.93 17.77
N VAL A 128 13.89 6.39 17.39
CA VAL A 128 14.74 7.23 18.24
C VAL A 128 14.84 8.66 17.69
N PRO A 129 14.65 9.70 18.52
CA PRO A 129 14.83 11.08 18.10
C PRO A 129 16.33 11.40 17.94
N ALA A 130 16.65 12.38 17.11
CA ALA A 130 18.02 12.85 16.89
C ALA A 130 18.73 13.35 18.17
N SER A 131 18.00 13.66 19.23
CA SER A 131 18.53 14.09 20.53
C SER A 131 19.07 12.94 21.39
N MET A 132 18.77 11.68 21.05
CA MET A 132 19.18 10.52 21.85
C MET A 132 20.67 10.21 21.67
N ASP A 133 21.39 10.04 22.78
CA ASP A 133 22.82 9.75 22.79
C ASP A 133 23.12 8.36 22.21
N GLU A 134 24.07 8.27 21.27
CA GLU A 134 24.42 7.00 20.60
C GLU A 134 24.94 5.92 21.57
N THR A 135 25.55 6.30 22.70
CA THR A 135 25.96 5.34 23.74
C THR A 135 24.78 4.77 24.53
N LEU A 136 23.64 5.47 24.54
CA LEU A 136 22.38 4.97 25.08
C LEU A 136 21.61 4.15 24.04
N ILE A 137 21.61 4.57 22.76
CA ILE A 137 21.07 3.76 21.65
C ILE A 137 21.76 2.39 21.60
N ALA A 138 23.08 2.35 21.75
CA ALA A 138 23.86 1.10 21.76
C ALA A 138 23.56 0.16 22.94
N LYS A 139 22.78 0.61 23.94
CA LYS A 139 22.32 -0.23 25.07
C LYS A 139 20.90 -0.77 24.86
N LEU A 140 20.21 -0.37 23.80
CA LEU A 140 18.89 -0.90 23.49
C LEU A 140 19.01 -2.39 23.12
N PRO A 141 18.07 -3.23 23.58
CA PRO A 141 18.14 -4.68 23.39
C PRO A 141 17.93 -5.15 21.95
N SER A 142 17.34 -4.31 21.10
CA SER A 142 17.12 -4.62 19.68
C SER A 142 17.92 -3.67 18.80
N GLU A 143 18.48 -4.20 17.73
CA GLU A 143 19.23 -3.46 16.71
C GLU A 143 18.33 -2.80 15.65
N ASN A 144 17.02 -3.06 15.69
CA ASN A 144 16.05 -2.45 14.77
C ASN A 144 15.80 -0.97 15.15
N ILE A 145 16.72 -0.08 14.75
CA ILE A 145 16.68 1.34 15.10
C ILE A 145 16.26 2.20 13.89
N CYS A 146 15.06 2.78 13.96
CA CYS A 146 14.59 3.81 13.05
C CYS A 146 14.91 5.21 13.62
N ARG A 147 15.83 5.94 12.99
CA ARG A 147 16.22 7.30 13.44
C ARG A 147 15.32 8.37 12.84
N VAL A 148 15.00 9.40 13.63
CA VAL A 148 14.21 10.57 13.21
C VAL A 148 15.05 11.83 13.31
N ASN A 149 15.12 12.60 12.22
CA ASN A 149 15.91 13.82 12.16
C ASN A 149 15.32 14.94 13.04
N ALA A 150 16.17 15.88 13.47
CA ALA A 150 15.80 16.94 14.41
C ALA A 150 14.80 17.98 13.85
N ASP A 151 14.66 18.07 12.53
CA ASP A 151 13.74 18.98 11.85
C ASP A 151 12.29 18.46 11.82
N ILE A 152 12.08 17.18 12.13
CA ILE A 152 10.76 16.55 12.16
C ILE A 152 10.02 16.93 13.44
N LYS A 153 8.91 17.65 13.30
CA LYS A 153 8.10 18.12 14.43
C LYS A 153 6.90 17.22 14.73
N ARG A 154 6.35 16.62 13.69
CA ARG A 154 5.16 15.76 13.75
C ARG A 154 5.47 14.48 12.99
N LEU A 155 5.60 13.39 13.75
CA LEU A 155 5.99 12.10 13.21
C LEU A 155 4.73 11.25 13.03
N ALA A 156 4.53 10.72 11.83
CA ALA A 156 3.57 9.65 11.58
C ALA A 156 4.32 8.34 11.31
N ILE A 157 3.96 7.29 12.03
CA ILE A 157 4.43 5.92 11.82
C ILE A 157 3.28 5.14 11.21
N CYS A 158 3.46 4.61 10.01
CA CYS A 158 2.43 3.86 9.31
C CYS A 158 2.85 2.40 9.12
N ILE A 159 2.01 1.49 9.59
CA ILE A 159 2.08 0.07 9.26
C ILE A 159 1.38 -0.15 7.92
N ARG A 160 2.00 -0.92 7.03
CA ARG A 160 1.42 -1.36 5.75
C ARG A 160 1.38 -2.86 5.69
N HIS A 161 0.22 -3.47 5.52
CA HIS A 161 0.07 -4.90 5.28
C HIS A 161 -0.48 -5.12 3.88
N TYR A 162 0.14 -6.02 3.10
CA TYR A 162 -0.37 -6.46 1.81
C TYR A 162 -0.77 -7.93 1.88
N LEU A 163 -1.99 -8.24 1.45
CA LEU A 163 -2.57 -9.59 1.47
C LEU A 163 -2.50 -10.23 2.88
N GLY A 164 -2.99 -9.51 3.88
CA GLY A 164 -3.07 -9.99 5.26
C GLY A 164 -3.98 -11.21 5.39
N THR A 165 -3.51 -12.26 6.06
CA THR A 165 -4.26 -13.49 6.32
C THR A 165 -4.19 -13.88 7.79
N ASN A 166 -5.02 -14.82 8.23
CA ASN A 166 -4.77 -15.54 9.48
C ASN A 166 -3.77 -16.69 9.23
N ALA A 167 -3.44 -17.46 10.28
CA ALA A 167 -2.54 -18.61 10.19
C ALA A 167 -3.04 -19.73 9.25
N ASN A 168 -4.34 -19.78 8.93
CA ASN A 168 -4.92 -20.74 7.99
C ASN A 168 -4.90 -20.25 6.52
N GLY A 169 -4.47 -19.01 6.30
CA GLY A 169 -4.44 -18.39 4.97
C GLY A 169 -5.75 -17.70 4.55
N ASP A 170 -6.73 -17.57 5.44
CA ASP A 170 -7.95 -16.79 5.15
C ASP A 170 -7.67 -15.28 5.32
N LYS A 171 -8.29 -14.43 4.49
CA LYS A 171 -8.14 -12.97 4.60
C LYS A 171 -8.46 -12.51 6.03
N ASP A 172 -7.54 -11.77 6.63
CA ASP A 172 -7.67 -11.24 7.98
C ASP A 172 -7.27 -9.77 8.00
N GLU A 173 -7.95 -8.99 8.84
CA GLU A 173 -7.75 -7.54 8.92
C GLU A 173 -6.34 -7.18 9.40
N TYR A 174 -5.81 -7.89 10.41
CA TYR A 174 -4.57 -7.55 11.11
C TYR A 174 -3.41 -8.51 10.78
N GLY A 175 -3.63 -9.48 9.89
CA GLY A 175 -2.64 -10.50 9.58
C GLY A 175 -2.58 -11.59 10.64
N GLY A 176 -3.70 -11.91 11.29
CA GLY A 176 -3.83 -13.03 12.22
C GLY A 176 -3.24 -12.81 13.60
N VAL A 177 -2.68 -11.61 13.86
CA VAL A 177 -2.05 -11.22 15.13
C VAL A 177 -2.55 -9.86 15.58
N ALA A 178 -2.33 -9.51 16.86
CA ALA A 178 -2.64 -8.17 17.36
C ALA A 178 -1.69 -7.11 16.76
N LEU A 179 -2.15 -5.87 16.63
CA LEU A 179 -1.26 -4.76 16.30
C LEU A 179 -0.15 -4.61 17.37
N PRO A 180 1.05 -4.14 16.98
CA PRO A 180 2.18 -4.01 17.90
C PRO A 180 1.87 -3.02 19.03
N ALA A 181 2.32 -3.31 20.25
CA ALA A 181 2.21 -2.36 21.36
C ALA A 181 3.24 -1.25 21.21
N ILE A 182 2.88 -0.02 21.58
CA ILE A 182 3.77 1.15 21.57
C ILE A 182 4.03 1.60 23.00
N LYS A 183 5.30 1.80 23.36
CA LYS A 183 5.74 2.29 24.66
C LYS A 183 6.69 3.46 24.49
N GLY A 184 6.70 4.39 25.45
CA GLY A 184 7.69 5.45 25.51
C GLY A 184 8.94 4.97 26.24
N ILE A 185 10.10 5.48 25.85
CA ILE A 185 11.38 5.26 26.50
C ILE A 185 11.99 6.63 26.76
N ASP A 186 12.25 6.94 28.03
CA ASP A 186 12.98 8.15 28.39
C ASP A 186 14.42 8.07 27.86
N ILE A 187 14.81 9.01 27.01
CA ILE A 187 16.07 8.93 26.24
C ILE A 187 17.32 9.09 27.12
N HIS A 188 17.17 9.57 28.36
CA HIS A 188 18.27 9.81 29.29
C HIS A 188 18.52 8.62 30.23
N SER A 189 17.45 7.97 30.69
CA SER A 189 17.49 6.90 31.69
C SER A 189 17.20 5.50 31.14
N LEU A 190 16.70 5.39 29.90
CA LEU A 190 16.21 4.16 29.27
C LEU A 190 15.02 3.51 30.00
N LYS A 191 14.38 4.24 30.92
CA LYS A 191 13.19 3.75 31.62
C LYS A 191 12.00 3.79 30.68
N GLU A 192 11.19 2.74 30.77
CA GLU A 192 9.87 2.72 30.15
C GLU A 192 8.97 3.78 30.80
N ILE A 193 8.28 4.52 29.95
CA ILE A 193 7.31 5.56 30.29
C ILE A 193 6.09 5.40 29.38
N GLN A 194 5.03 6.16 29.67
CA GLN A 194 3.86 6.19 28.79
C GLN A 194 4.27 6.67 27.40
N ALA A 195 3.76 6.00 26.36
CA ALA A 195 3.93 6.47 24.99
C ALA A 195 3.26 7.84 24.82
N PRO A 196 3.77 8.69 23.91
CA PRO A 196 3.12 9.94 23.53
C PRO A 196 1.62 9.77 23.24
N GLU A 197 0.82 10.81 23.48
CA GLU A 197 -0.58 10.77 23.09
C GLU A 197 -0.71 10.80 21.57
N ARG A 198 -1.50 9.87 20.99
CA ARG A 198 -1.77 9.86 19.55
C ARG A 198 -2.63 11.06 19.20
N THR A 199 -2.31 11.70 18.08
CA THR A 199 -3.08 12.77 17.46
C THR A 199 -3.53 12.36 16.06
N GLU A 200 -4.60 12.96 15.54
CA GLU A 200 -5.14 12.63 14.21
C GLU A 200 -4.13 12.91 13.08
N SER A 201 -3.78 11.89 12.30
CA SER A 201 -2.83 12.03 11.19
C SER A 201 -3.38 12.83 10.01
N ASN A 202 -2.49 13.49 9.27
CA ASN A 202 -2.81 14.04 7.96
C ASN A 202 -2.88 12.96 6.85
N ILE A 203 -2.46 11.72 7.11
CA ILE A 203 -2.62 10.56 6.20
C ILE A 203 -4.07 10.39 5.77
N GLU A 204 -5.01 10.51 6.71
CA GLU A 204 -6.45 10.33 6.43
C GLU A 204 -7.02 11.47 5.58
N LYS A 205 -6.33 12.62 5.56
CA LYS A 205 -6.72 13.85 4.85
C LYS A 205 -6.08 13.98 3.47
N VAL A 206 -5.32 12.98 3.05
CA VAL A 206 -4.72 12.93 1.72
C VAL A 206 -5.81 12.99 0.66
N THR A 207 -5.95 14.17 0.07
CA THR A 207 -6.78 14.42 -1.10
C THR A 207 -5.83 14.64 -2.26
N GLY A 208 -5.82 13.70 -3.21
CA GLY A 208 -5.04 13.90 -4.42
C GLY A 208 -5.61 15.05 -5.24
N GLN A 209 -4.76 15.71 -6.02
CA GLN A 209 -5.21 16.82 -6.86
C GLN A 209 -5.77 16.27 -8.17
N SER A 210 -6.98 16.69 -8.51
CA SER A 210 -7.57 16.45 -9.82
C SER A 210 -7.24 17.60 -10.76
N PHE A 211 -6.87 17.26 -11.98
CA PHE A 211 -6.61 18.20 -13.07
C PHE A 211 -7.22 17.64 -14.34
N SER A 212 -7.45 18.45 -15.36
CA SER A 212 -7.68 17.94 -16.73
C SER A 212 -6.34 17.87 -17.46
N GLN A 213 -6.16 16.84 -18.30
CA GLN A 213 -4.96 16.69 -19.11
C GLN A 213 -5.32 16.61 -20.60
N LYS A 214 -4.61 17.33 -21.47
CA LYS A 214 -4.77 17.17 -22.93
C LYS A 214 -4.44 15.74 -23.35
N SER A 215 -3.49 15.09 -22.68
CA SER A 215 -3.12 13.71 -22.97
C SER A 215 -4.21 12.70 -22.61
N ASP A 216 -5.24 13.08 -21.84
CA ASP A 216 -6.36 12.19 -21.54
C ASP A 216 -7.09 11.73 -22.80
N GLU A 217 -7.05 12.55 -23.85
CA GLU A 217 -7.71 12.31 -25.14
C GLU A 217 -6.81 11.64 -26.17
N ASN A 218 -5.49 11.56 -25.93
CA ASN A 218 -4.56 10.91 -26.86
C ASN A 218 -4.92 9.45 -27.06
N ARG A 219 -4.76 8.93 -28.28
CA ARG A 219 -4.92 7.50 -28.54
C ARG A 219 -3.92 6.67 -27.73
N ASP A 220 -2.67 7.12 -27.72
CA ASP A 220 -1.55 6.54 -26.99
C ASP A 220 -1.61 6.89 -25.49
N VAL A 221 -1.39 5.89 -24.65
CA VAL A 221 -1.44 5.99 -23.19
C VAL A 221 -0.09 5.52 -22.61
N PRO A 222 0.90 6.43 -22.51
CA PRO A 222 2.19 6.12 -21.93
C PRO A 222 2.14 5.96 -20.41
N PHE A 223 3.00 5.08 -19.90
CA PHE A 223 3.23 4.88 -18.46
C PHE A 223 4.55 5.53 -18.04
N PHE A 224 4.51 6.22 -16.90
CA PHE A 224 5.65 6.96 -16.34
C PHE A 224 5.96 6.47 -14.93
N LEU A 225 7.22 6.49 -14.52
CA LEU A 225 7.58 6.30 -13.11
C LEU A 225 7.13 7.52 -12.29
N ALA A 226 6.35 7.28 -11.24
CA ALA A 226 5.92 8.31 -10.30
C ALA A 226 7.10 8.91 -9.51
N PRO A 227 7.14 10.24 -9.29
CA PRO A 227 8.11 10.86 -8.40
C PRO A 227 7.87 10.46 -6.94
N LYS A 228 8.95 10.35 -6.16
CA LYS A 228 8.88 10.12 -4.71
C LYS A 228 8.64 11.46 -4.00
N GLY A 229 7.79 11.48 -2.97
CA GLY A 229 7.68 12.62 -2.04
C GLY A 229 6.34 13.36 -1.99
N ARG A 230 5.29 12.84 -2.64
CA ARG A 230 3.91 13.31 -2.43
C ARG A 230 3.05 12.16 -1.89
N TYR A 231 2.08 12.49 -1.04
CA TYR A 231 1.00 11.58 -0.62
C TYR A 231 1.42 10.35 0.20
N TYR A 232 2.34 10.49 1.17
CA TYR A 232 2.77 9.40 2.05
C TYR A 232 3.21 8.14 1.29
N PRO A 233 4.20 8.27 0.38
CA PRO A 233 4.58 7.18 -0.51
C PRO A 233 5.12 6.00 0.30
N ASN A 234 4.86 4.77 -0.15
CA ASN A 234 5.55 3.61 0.37
C ASN A 234 7.00 3.62 -0.17
N ASN A 235 7.99 3.79 0.71
CA ASN A 235 9.41 3.84 0.31
C ASN A 235 9.88 2.59 -0.43
N SER A 236 9.18 1.48 -0.21
CA SER A 236 9.49 0.16 -0.75
C SER A 236 8.67 -0.17 -1.99
N THR A 237 7.83 0.74 -2.47
CA THR A 237 7.05 0.55 -3.69
C THR A 237 7.47 1.56 -4.74
N ALA A 238 7.63 1.10 -5.98
CA ALA A 238 7.70 1.98 -7.14
C ALA A 238 6.44 1.80 -7.99
N TYR A 239 6.00 2.91 -8.60
CA TYR A 239 4.72 3.00 -9.29
C TYR A 239 4.94 3.50 -10.70
N LEU A 240 4.48 2.73 -11.68
CA LEU A 240 4.18 3.26 -12.99
C LEU A 240 2.74 3.79 -12.98
N TYR A 241 2.56 5.01 -13.45
CA TYR A 241 1.24 5.61 -13.59
C TYR A 241 0.95 5.98 -15.04
N ALA A 242 -0.30 5.79 -15.44
CA ALA A 242 -0.85 6.33 -16.67
C ALA A 242 -2.23 6.95 -16.37
N ARG A 243 -2.69 7.83 -17.27
CA ARG A 243 -3.98 8.51 -17.12
C ARG A 243 -4.63 8.65 -18.49
N THR A 244 -5.94 8.43 -18.55
CA THR A 244 -6.71 8.59 -19.79
C THR A 244 -8.20 8.78 -19.51
N HIS A 245 -8.89 9.40 -20.47
CA HIS A 245 -10.33 9.33 -20.62
C HIS A 245 -10.71 8.05 -21.39
N ILE A 246 -11.63 7.25 -20.84
CA ILE A 246 -12.23 6.09 -21.51
C ILE A 246 -13.60 6.48 -22.06
N HIS A 247 -13.74 6.52 -23.38
CA HIS A 247 -15.02 6.83 -24.03
C HIS A 247 -15.93 5.61 -24.08
N ALA A 248 -17.25 5.83 -24.07
CA ALA A 248 -18.27 4.78 -24.03
C ALA A 248 -18.24 3.83 -25.23
N ASP A 249 -17.67 4.23 -26.36
CA ASP A 249 -17.53 3.41 -27.57
C ASP A 249 -16.10 2.90 -27.78
N SER A 250 -15.23 3.02 -26.76
CA SER A 250 -13.82 2.65 -26.84
C SER A 250 -13.43 1.51 -25.89
N VAL A 251 -12.30 0.88 -26.20
CA VAL A 251 -11.54 0.03 -25.30
C VAL A 251 -10.11 0.55 -25.21
N LEU A 252 -9.54 0.59 -24.01
CA LEU A 252 -8.10 0.75 -23.80
C LEU A 252 -7.48 -0.63 -23.67
N ILE A 253 -6.35 -0.85 -24.35
CA ILE A 253 -5.57 -2.08 -24.25
C ILE A 253 -4.13 -1.70 -23.96
N PHE A 254 -3.51 -2.36 -22.98
CA PHE A 254 -2.07 -2.34 -22.78
C PHE A 254 -1.59 -3.74 -22.40
N SER A 255 -0.36 -4.07 -22.80
CA SER A 255 0.23 -5.38 -22.56
C SER A 255 1.67 -5.24 -22.09
N PHE A 256 2.12 -6.19 -21.26
CA PHE A 256 3.50 -6.30 -20.81
C PHE A 256 3.76 -7.69 -20.22
N ILE A 257 5.02 -8.07 -20.04
CA ILE A 257 5.43 -9.23 -19.25
C ILE A 257 5.52 -8.77 -17.79
N PRO A 258 4.67 -9.27 -16.86
CA PRO A 258 4.78 -8.88 -15.47
C PRO A 258 6.11 -9.33 -14.85
N VAL A 259 6.62 -8.56 -13.90
CA VAL A 259 7.83 -8.92 -13.13
C VAL A 259 7.69 -10.31 -12.52
N PRO A 260 8.69 -11.20 -12.65
CA PRO A 260 8.66 -12.51 -12.01
C PRO A 260 8.69 -12.34 -10.48
N LEU A 261 7.87 -13.13 -9.79
CA LEU A 261 7.73 -13.08 -8.35
C LEU A 261 8.21 -14.39 -7.69
N PRO A 262 8.73 -14.30 -6.46
CA PRO A 262 9.06 -15.48 -5.67
C PRO A 262 7.79 -16.24 -5.26
N ARG A 263 7.90 -17.56 -5.17
CA ARG A 263 6.83 -18.49 -4.77
C ARG A 263 6.92 -18.86 -3.30
N THR A 264 8.12 -18.86 -2.73
CA THR A 264 8.37 -19.10 -1.31
C THR A 264 9.12 -17.95 -0.67
N VAL A 265 9.15 -17.93 0.66
CA VAL A 265 9.88 -16.92 1.43
C VAL A 265 11.39 -17.02 1.19
N GLU A 266 11.94 -18.21 0.98
CA GLU A 266 13.37 -18.39 0.75
C GLU A 266 13.82 -17.82 -0.60
N GLU A 267 12.89 -17.68 -1.56
CA GLU A 267 13.15 -17.05 -2.86
C GLU A 267 13.09 -15.52 -2.80
N TYR A 268 12.77 -14.94 -1.63
CA TYR A 268 12.68 -13.50 -1.43
C TYR A 268 14.01 -12.80 -1.62
N GLU A 269 15.11 -13.45 -1.22
CA GLU A 269 16.46 -12.98 -1.51
C GLU A 269 16.74 -13.11 -3.03
N GLY A 270 17.05 -12.00 -3.69
CA GLY A 270 17.31 -11.97 -5.14
C GLY A 270 16.07 -11.95 -6.05
N ALA A 271 14.87 -11.98 -5.47
CA ALA A 271 13.61 -11.78 -6.18
C ALA A 271 13.58 -10.44 -6.96
N LYS A 272 12.90 -10.41 -8.10
CA LYS A 272 12.80 -9.19 -8.94
C LYS A 272 11.77 -8.18 -8.45
N ALA A 273 10.76 -8.67 -7.75
CA ALA A 273 9.87 -7.91 -6.89
C ALA A 273 9.22 -8.88 -5.89
N ARG A 274 8.60 -8.36 -4.83
CA ARG A 274 7.84 -9.15 -3.85
C ARG A 274 6.37 -9.37 -4.23
N TYR A 275 5.83 -8.40 -4.95
CA TYR A 275 4.42 -8.29 -5.29
C TYR A 275 4.26 -7.30 -6.44
N TRP A 276 3.24 -7.52 -7.27
CA TRP A 276 2.78 -6.50 -8.21
C TRP A 276 1.26 -6.47 -8.31
N SER A 277 0.74 -5.29 -8.66
CA SER A 277 -0.69 -5.09 -8.91
C SER A 277 -0.95 -3.97 -9.90
N ILE A 278 -2.15 -3.96 -10.47
CA ILE A 278 -2.72 -2.86 -11.22
C ILE A 278 -3.97 -2.37 -10.50
N CYS A 279 -4.02 -1.09 -10.13
CA CYS A 279 -5.23 -0.44 -9.65
C CYS A 279 -5.73 0.60 -10.64
N LEU A 280 -7.04 0.61 -10.85
CA LEU A 280 -7.75 1.69 -11.51
C LEU A 280 -8.35 2.61 -10.45
N GLY A 281 -8.10 3.90 -10.59
CA GLY A 281 -8.66 4.90 -9.71
C GLY A 281 -9.27 6.08 -10.46
N ALA A 282 -10.19 6.75 -9.81
CA ALA A 282 -10.88 7.90 -10.38
C ALA A 282 -10.02 9.14 -10.23
N THR A 283 -9.80 9.88 -11.31
CA THR A 283 -9.00 11.11 -11.24
C THR A 283 -9.71 12.23 -10.48
N SER A 284 -11.02 12.14 -10.28
CA SER A 284 -11.87 13.13 -9.62
C SER A 284 -11.67 13.18 -8.10
N ASN A 285 -11.33 12.05 -7.47
CA ASN A 285 -11.16 11.94 -6.01
C ASN A 285 -9.89 11.18 -5.62
N THR A 286 -9.15 10.64 -6.60
CA THR A 286 -7.91 9.89 -6.42
C THR A 286 -8.03 8.60 -5.61
N ARG A 287 -9.24 8.07 -5.44
CA ARG A 287 -9.48 6.76 -4.81
C ARG A 287 -9.34 5.66 -5.85
N SER A 288 -8.98 4.46 -5.38
CA SER A 288 -8.97 3.25 -6.21
C SER A 288 -10.28 2.48 -6.07
N TYR A 289 -10.70 1.81 -7.15
CA TYR A 289 -12.01 1.16 -7.23
C TYR A 289 -11.97 -0.26 -7.79
N TYR A 290 -11.03 -0.52 -8.71
CA TYR A 290 -10.85 -1.84 -9.29
C TYR A 290 -9.38 -2.19 -9.26
N SER A 291 -9.06 -3.45 -8.98
CA SER A 291 -7.68 -3.90 -8.93
C SER A 291 -7.55 -5.35 -9.28
N ILE A 292 -6.35 -5.70 -9.73
CA ILE A 292 -5.90 -7.07 -9.89
C ILE A 292 -4.45 -7.14 -9.41
N TYR A 293 -4.06 -8.26 -8.82
CA TYR A 293 -2.68 -8.51 -8.40
C TYR A 293 -2.18 -9.84 -8.95
N ASP A 294 -0.91 -10.14 -8.72
CA ASP A 294 -0.19 -11.26 -9.33
C ASP A 294 -0.93 -12.60 -9.32
N LYS A 295 -1.54 -12.98 -8.20
CA LYS A 295 -2.21 -14.28 -8.05
C LYS A 295 -3.58 -14.33 -8.73
N GLU A 296 -4.25 -13.19 -8.87
CA GLU A 296 -5.58 -13.10 -9.48
C GLU A 296 -5.53 -12.83 -10.98
N ALA A 297 -4.43 -12.24 -11.47
CA ALA A 297 -4.25 -11.98 -12.88
C ALA A 297 -4.13 -13.27 -13.68
N ASN A 298 -4.80 -13.32 -14.83
CA ASN A 298 -4.53 -14.30 -15.87
C ASN A 298 -3.21 -13.90 -16.54
N ALA A 299 -2.11 -14.35 -15.95
CA ALA A 299 -0.75 -14.07 -16.38
C ALA A 299 0.11 -15.32 -16.16
N LYS A 300 1.20 -15.41 -16.92
CA LYS A 300 2.20 -16.45 -16.76
C LYS A 300 3.59 -15.84 -16.83
N GLU A 301 4.46 -16.31 -15.94
CA GLU A 301 5.83 -15.85 -15.85
C GLU A 301 6.55 -15.95 -17.20
N GLY A 302 7.17 -14.85 -17.63
CA GLY A 302 7.88 -14.76 -18.91
C GLY A 302 6.98 -14.62 -20.15
N GLU A 303 5.65 -14.59 -19.98
CA GLU A 303 4.69 -14.40 -21.08
C GLU A 303 3.96 -13.06 -20.95
N LYS A 304 3.60 -12.49 -22.09
CA LYS A 304 2.90 -11.20 -22.16
C LYS A 304 1.46 -11.35 -21.68
N ALA A 305 1.06 -10.54 -20.72
CA ALA A 305 -0.32 -10.39 -20.26
C ALA A 305 -0.94 -9.11 -20.84
N THR A 306 -2.19 -9.22 -21.28
CA THR A 306 -2.94 -8.11 -21.90
C THR A 306 -4.06 -7.66 -20.96
N PHE A 307 -4.18 -6.36 -20.76
CA PHE A 307 -5.18 -5.74 -19.91
C PHE A 307 -6.08 -4.84 -20.76
N ILE A 308 -7.37 -5.16 -20.76
CA ILE A 308 -8.41 -4.45 -21.50
C ILE A 308 -9.26 -3.67 -20.49
N ILE A 309 -9.52 -2.40 -20.78
CA ILE A 309 -10.38 -1.54 -19.97
C ILE A 309 -11.49 -0.98 -20.86
N CYS A 310 -12.74 -1.10 -20.43
CA CYS A 310 -13.89 -0.48 -21.08
C CYS A 310 -14.91 0.02 -20.05
N LEU A 311 -15.77 0.95 -20.44
CA LEU A 311 -16.87 1.40 -19.58
C LEU A 311 -17.94 0.30 -19.47
N LYS A 312 -18.57 0.19 -18.30
CA LYS A 312 -19.80 -0.58 -18.11
C LYS A 312 -20.93 -0.09 -19.03
N GLN A 313 -20.93 1.21 -19.33
CA GLN A 313 -21.86 1.89 -20.21
C GLN A 313 -21.59 1.62 -21.71
N ASN A 314 -20.53 0.86 -22.05
CA ASN A 314 -20.24 0.53 -23.43
C ASN A 314 -21.35 -0.34 -24.04
N SER A 315 -21.95 0.13 -25.14
CA SER A 315 -23.06 -0.55 -25.80
C SER A 315 -22.73 -1.95 -26.33
N ARG A 316 -21.43 -2.26 -26.48
CA ARG A 316 -20.89 -3.54 -26.95
C ARG A 316 -20.25 -4.37 -25.82
N LEU A 317 -20.47 -4.01 -24.54
CA LEU A 317 -19.84 -4.67 -23.39
C LEU A 317 -19.96 -6.20 -23.42
N ALA A 318 -21.14 -6.73 -23.73
CA ALA A 318 -21.35 -8.19 -23.74
C ALA A 318 -20.48 -8.90 -24.78
N GLU A 319 -20.27 -8.28 -25.94
CA GLU A 319 -19.42 -8.82 -27.00
C GLU A 319 -17.94 -8.68 -26.66
N ILE A 320 -17.54 -7.58 -26.02
CA ILE A 320 -16.18 -7.40 -25.49
C ILE A 320 -15.87 -8.50 -24.48
N GLN A 321 -16.78 -8.77 -23.53
CA GLN A 321 -16.65 -9.84 -22.55
C GLN A 321 -16.52 -11.21 -23.22
N ALA A 322 -17.39 -11.50 -24.20
CA ALA A 322 -17.35 -12.76 -24.94
C ALA A 322 -16.04 -12.94 -25.72
N LYS A 323 -15.52 -11.89 -26.36
CA LYS A 323 -14.23 -11.93 -27.06
C LYS A 323 -13.07 -12.18 -26.09
N VAL A 324 -13.03 -11.48 -24.96
CA VAL A 324 -11.99 -11.70 -23.95
C VAL A 324 -12.01 -13.14 -23.44
N GLU A 325 -13.19 -13.66 -23.11
CA GLU A 325 -13.33 -15.04 -22.63
C GLU A 325 -12.92 -16.07 -23.68
N ALA A 326 -13.29 -15.87 -24.96
CA ALA A 326 -12.85 -16.73 -26.04
C ALA A 326 -11.32 -16.74 -26.20
N GLN A 327 -10.66 -15.57 -26.08
CA GLN A 327 -9.20 -15.49 -26.14
C GLN A 327 -8.53 -16.20 -24.96
N LYS A 328 -9.09 -16.10 -23.75
CA LYS A 328 -8.63 -16.88 -22.59
C LYS A 328 -8.71 -18.39 -22.85
N GLN A 329 -9.80 -18.85 -23.44
CA GLN A 329 -9.99 -20.27 -23.80
C GLN A 329 -9.01 -20.75 -24.87
N LEU A 330 -8.53 -19.84 -25.74
CA LEU A 330 -7.46 -20.08 -26.70
C LEU A 330 -6.05 -20.02 -26.08
N GLY A 331 -5.93 -19.71 -24.78
CA GLY A 331 -4.69 -19.67 -24.04
C GLY A 331 -4.05 -18.28 -23.91
N ALA A 332 -4.74 -17.21 -24.33
CA ALA A 332 -4.23 -15.85 -24.16
C ALA A 332 -4.36 -15.36 -22.71
N HIS A 333 -3.36 -14.61 -22.24
CA HIS A 333 -3.30 -14.01 -20.90
C HIS A 333 -4.08 -12.69 -20.82
N TRP A 334 -5.33 -12.70 -21.26
CA TRP A 334 -6.17 -11.50 -21.30
C TRP A 334 -6.88 -11.28 -19.95
N ASN A 335 -6.96 -10.02 -19.54
CA ASN A 335 -7.59 -9.55 -18.31
C ASN A 335 -8.53 -8.39 -18.65
N LEU A 336 -9.73 -8.35 -18.08
CA LEU A 336 -10.73 -7.31 -18.38
C LEU A 336 -11.11 -6.54 -17.12
N PHE A 337 -10.97 -5.22 -17.17
CA PHE A 337 -11.58 -4.29 -16.24
C PHE A 337 -12.82 -3.65 -16.88
N VAL A 338 -13.95 -3.76 -16.18
CA VAL A 338 -15.19 -3.06 -16.55
C VAL A 338 -15.39 -1.90 -15.57
N TRP A 339 -15.05 -0.69 -16.02
CA TRP A 339 -15.11 0.51 -15.21
C TRP A 339 -16.53 1.10 -15.22
N ASP A 340 -17.17 1.24 -14.06
CA ASP A 340 -18.50 1.83 -13.95
C ASP A 340 -18.40 3.33 -13.65
N SER A 341 -18.39 4.19 -14.68
CA SER A 341 -18.24 5.64 -14.50
C SER A 341 -19.38 6.28 -13.71
N GLU A 342 -20.53 5.61 -13.62
CA GLU A 342 -21.72 6.06 -12.89
C GLU A 342 -21.77 5.52 -11.45
N LYS A 343 -20.84 4.63 -11.05
CA LYS A 343 -20.73 4.18 -9.66
C LYS A 343 -20.55 5.40 -8.76
N GLN A 344 -21.35 5.47 -7.71
CA GLN A 344 -21.23 6.49 -6.69
C GLN A 344 -20.07 6.15 -5.75
N ASP A 345 -19.24 7.15 -5.45
CA ASP A 345 -18.27 7.09 -4.38
C ASP A 345 -18.94 7.25 -3.00
N VAL A 346 -18.14 7.17 -1.94
CA VAL A 346 -18.61 7.31 -0.55
C VAL A 346 -19.25 8.68 -0.25
N ASP A 347 -19.05 9.67 -1.11
CA ASP A 347 -19.62 11.01 -1.01
C ASP A 347 -20.87 11.18 -1.92
N GLY A 348 -21.33 10.11 -2.57
CA GLY A 348 -22.50 10.10 -3.44
C GLY A 348 -22.28 10.68 -4.84
N LYS A 349 -21.02 10.88 -5.26
CA LYS A 349 -20.66 11.44 -6.58
C LYS A 349 -20.23 10.33 -7.54
N PRO A 350 -20.54 10.44 -8.85
CA PRO A 350 -20.06 9.49 -9.82
C PRO A 350 -18.53 9.53 -9.91
N ILE A 351 -17.90 8.36 -10.03
CA ILE A 351 -16.43 8.26 -10.14
C ILE A 351 -15.90 8.80 -11.48
N GLY A 352 -16.75 8.93 -12.50
CA GLY A 352 -16.40 9.53 -13.80
C GLY A 352 -15.67 8.58 -14.74
N ASP A 353 -15.29 9.07 -15.92
CA ASP A 353 -14.73 8.30 -17.04
C ASP A 353 -13.23 8.57 -17.31
N VAL A 354 -12.64 9.51 -16.56
CA VAL A 354 -11.20 9.78 -16.59
C VAL A 354 -10.52 9.04 -15.44
N ILE A 355 -9.71 8.05 -15.80
CA ILE A 355 -9.08 7.12 -14.86
C ILE A 355 -7.57 7.33 -14.77
N ALA A 356 -7.01 6.97 -13.61
CA ALA A 356 -5.60 6.71 -13.44
C ALA A 356 -5.37 5.19 -13.32
N ILE A 357 -4.29 4.71 -13.92
CA ILE A 357 -3.85 3.32 -13.88
C ILE A 357 -2.54 3.28 -13.11
N MET A 358 -2.52 2.57 -11.99
CA MET A 358 -1.35 2.42 -11.14
C MET A 358 -0.85 0.98 -11.23
N TYR A 359 0.23 0.75 -11.97
CA TYR A 359 1.00 -0.50 -11.87
C TYR A 359 2.11 -0.32 -10.85
N ARG A 360 2.28 -1.25 -9.92
CA ARG A 360 3.27 -1.11 -8.86
C ARG A 360 4.00 -2.39 -8.59
N ASN A 361 5.28 -2.26 -8.22
CA ASN A 361 6.09 -3.36 -7.70
C ASN A 361 6.53 -3.01 -6.27
N ILE A 362 6.38 -3.95 -5.34
CA ILE A 362 6.96 -3.86 -4.00
C ILE A 362 8.35 -4.49 -4.02
N LEU A 363 9.30 -3.80 -3.40
CA LEU A 363 10.72 -4.15 -3.35
C LEU A 363 11.28 -4.57 -4.72
N PRO A 364 11.14 -3.73 -5.76
CA PRO A 364 11.73 -4.01 -7.07
C PRO A 364 13.26 -4.09 -6.99
N ASP A 365 13.84 -5.13 -7.58
CA ASP A 365 15.30 -5.31 -7.69
C ASP A 365 15.87 -4.21 -8.59
N LYS A 366 16.56 -3.23 -8.03
CA LYS A 366 17.16 -2.11 -8.79
C LYS A 366 18.23 -2.54 -9.78
N ASP A 367 18.83 -3.70 -9.59
CA ASP A 367 19.95 -4.19 -10.40
C ASP A 367 19.47 -5.05 -11.59
N TRP A 368 18.19 -5.45 -11.60
CA TRP A 368 17.57 -6.13 -12.74
C TRP A 368 17.32 -5.18 -13.91
N GLU A 369 17.73 -5.57 -15.13
CA GLU A 369 17.74 -4.69 -16.30
C GLU A 369 16.36 -4.09 -16.66
N TYR A 370 15.28 -4.84 -16.43
CA TYR A 370 13.90 -4.41 -16.69
C TYR A 370 13.18 -3.86 -15.45
N SER A 371 13.93 -3.48 -14.41
CA SER A 371 13.35 -2.97 -13.18
C SER A 371 12.80 -1.57 -13.34
N ILE A 372 11.57 -1.37 -12.86
CA ILE A 372 10.92 -0.05 -12.80
C ILE A 372 11.76 0.97 -12.02
N SER A 373 12.62 0.52 -11.10
CA SER A 373 13.50 1.40 -10.32
C SER A 373 14.69 1.97 -11.09
N ARG A 374 14.91 1.51 -12.33
CA ARG A 374 15.94 2.06 -13.24
C ARG A 374 15.43 3.23 -14.07
N MET A 375 14.11 3.44 -14.09
CA MET A 375 13.50 4.56 -14.80
C MET A 375 13.82 5.89 -14.10
N THR A 376 13.81 6.96 -14.89
CA THR A 376 13.84 8.33 -14.36
C THR A 376 12.40 8.76 -14.06
N PRO A 377 12.08 9.17 -12.82
CA PRO A 377 10.74 9.64 -12.48
C PRO A 377 10.31 10.82 -13.35
N THR A 378 9.02 10.89 -13.69
CA THR A 378 8.44 12.00 -14.44
C THR A 378 7.36 12.67 -13.61
N GLU A 379 7.58 13.95 -13.32
CA GLU A 379 6.71 14.74 -12.47
C GLU A 379 5.26 14.75 -12.97
N TYR A 380 4.33 14.75 -12.01
CA TYR A 380 2.91 14.94 -12.28
C TYR A 380 2.63 16.30 -12.92
N LYS A 381 1.40 16.54 -13.37
CA LYS A 381 1.01 17.86 -13.90
C LYS A 381 1.25 18.97 -12.87
N ASP A 382 1.83 20.06 -13.32
CA ASP A 382 2.01 21.34 -12.60
C ASP A 382 1.89 22.50 -13.60
N ASP A 383 2.39 23.68 -13.21
CA ASP A 383 2.35 24.91 -14.01
C ASP A 383 3.25 24.83 -15.26
N GLU A 384 4.28 23.97 -15.24
CA GLU A 384 5.20 23.74 -16.34
C GLU A 384 4.65 22.79 -17.41
N GLY A 385 3.59 22.02 -17.10
CA GLY A 385 2.88 21.19 -18.08
C GLY A 385 2.48 19.81 -17.56
N GLU A 386 2.05 18.94 -18.48
CA GLU A 386 1.67 17.55 -18.18
C GLU A 386 2.87 16.61 -18.28
N PRO A 387 2.80 15.39 -17.71
CA PRO A 387 3.93 14.46 -17.72
C PRO A 387 4.56 14.24 -19.11
N ILE A 388 3.72 14.15 -20.15
CA ILE A 388 4.19 13.97 -21.53
C ILE A 388 5.03 15.14 -22.04
N ASP A 389 4.76 16.36 -21.59
CA ASP A 389 5.51 17.57 -21.97
C ASP A 389 6.89 17.64 -21.28
N LYS A 390 7.09 16.83 -20.23
CA LYS A 390 8.30 16.77 -19.41
C LYS A 390 9.23 15.61 -19.79
N VAL A 391 8.90 14.88 -20.85
CA VAL A 391 9.77 13.80 -21.36
C VAL A 391 10.95 14.43 -22.11
N THR A 392 12.14 14.24 -21.55
CA THR A 392 13.42 14.72 -22.11
C THR A 392 14.37 13.58 -22.48
N ASP A 393 14.23 12.42 -21.81
CA ASP A 393 14.94 11.17 -22.11
C ASP A 393 13.90 10.03 -22.23
N PRO A 394 13.27 9.85 -23.41
CA PRO A 394 12.22 8.85 -23.61
C PRO A 394 12.65 7.42 -23.22
N ASP A 395 13.91 7.07 -23.44
CA ASP A 395 14.46 5.74 -23.16
C ASP A 395 14.62 5.45 -21.66
N LYS A 396 14.46 6.46 -20.80
CA LYS A 396 14.45 6.31 -19.34
C LYS A 396 13.13 6.69 -18.68
N GLN A 397 12.29 7.46 -19.35
CA GLN A 397 11.05 7.99 -18.76
C GLN A 397 9.79 7.24 -19.22
N LEU A 398 9.77 6.70 -20.44
CA LEU A 398 8.64 5.94 -20.96
C LEU A 398 8.85 4.45 -20.63
N ALA A 399 7.89 3.86 -19.91
CA ALA A 399 8.04 2.48 -19.40
C ALA A 399 8.38 1.48 -20.51
N HIS A 400 7.65 1.54 -21.62
CA HIS A 400 7.84 0.63 -22.75
C HIS A 400 9.21 0.74 -23.44
N LYS A 401 9.87 1.89 -23.35
CA LYS A 401 11.24 2.08 -23.87
C LYS A 401 12.27 1.66 -22.85
N ALA A 402 12.09 2.07 -21.60
CA ALA A 402 13.04 1.82 -20.52
C ALA A 402 13.09 0.35 -20.09
N LEU A 403 11.97 -0.37 -20.18
CA LEU A 403 11.81 -1.73 -19.66
C LEU A 403 11.53 -2.77 -20.75
N GLY A 404 11.53 -2.37 -22.03
CA GLY A 404 11.18 -3.24 -23.15
C GLY A 404 9.81 -3.91 -22.97
N ASP A 405 9.73 -5.22 -23.20
CA ASP A 405 8.48 -6.00 -23.06
C ASP A 405 7.91 -6.02 -21.63
N TYR A 406 8.67 -5.63 -20.60
CA TYR A 406 8.20 -5.55 -19.21
C TYR A 406 7.55 -4.21 -18.88
N GLY A 407 7.70 -3.21 -19.75
CA GLY A 407 7.11 -1.88 -19.56
C GLY A 407 5.83 -1.73 -20.34
N PRO A 408 4.69 -1.36 -19.71
CA PRO A 408 3.42 -1.20 -20.42
C PRO A 408 3.40 0.02 -21.35
N TYR A 409 2.68 -0.12 -22.47
CA TYR A 409 2.21 0.96 -23.32
C TYR A 409 0.76 0.69 -23.73
N GLY A 410 -0.11 1.69 -23.59
CA GLY A 410 -1.52 1.54 -23.89
C GLY A 410 -1.95 2.24 -25.18
N PHE A 411 -2.99 1.70 -25.80
CA PHE A 411 -3.66 2.28 -26.96
C PHE A 411 -5.18 2.18 -26.80
N LYS A 412 -5.89 3.26 -27.14
CA LYS A 412 -7.34 3.26 -27.28
C LYS A 412 -7.76 2.83 -28.68
N TYR A 413 -8.79 1.98 -28.74
CA TYR A 413 -9.41 1.52 -29.97
C TYR A 413 -10.91 1.76 -29.90
N ALA A 414 -11.56 1.98 -31.04
CA ALA A 414 -13.01 1.88 -31.11
C ALA A 414 -13.41 0.42 -30.79
N ALA A 415 -14.49 0.24 -30.04
CA ALA A 415 -14.99 -1.08 -29.67
C ALA A 415 -15.30 -1.93 -30.90
N ASN A 416 -15.80 -1.31 -31.97
CA ASN A 416 -16.05 -2.00 -33.24
C ASN A 416 -14.78 -2.57 -33.86
N ASP A 417 -13.66 -1.84 -33.79
CA ASP A 417 -12.39 -2.30 -34.36
C ASP A 417 -11.81 -3.44 -33.52
N PHE A 418 -11.85 -3.30 -32.19
CA PHE A 418 -11.46 -4.36 -31.27
C PHE A 418 -12.23 -5.66 -31.50
N LEU A 419 -13.52 -5.57 -31.85
CA LEU A 419 -14.38 -6.74 -32.03
C LEU A 419 -14.19 -7.47 -33.36
N ARG A 420 -13.41 -6.93 -34.30
CA ARG A 420 -13.15 -7.62 -35.58
C ARG A 420 -12.35 -8.90 -35.38
N ASP A 421 -12.61 -9.92 -36.21
CA ASP A 421 -11.88 -11.19 -36.15
C ASP A 421 -10.39 -11.03 -36.53
N ASP A 422 -10.08 -10.04 -37.36
CA ASP A 422 -8.72 -9.67 -37.81
C ASP A 422 -8.07 -8.59 -36.93
N PHE A 423 -8.61 -8.34 -35.73
CA PHE A 423 -8.01 -7.38 -34.80
C PHE A 423 -6.63 -7.86 -34.36
N GLU A 424 -5.62 -7.04 -34.62
CA GLU A 424 -4.27 -7.18 -34.08
C GLU A 424 -4.00 -6.02 -33.13
N GLU A 425 -3.53 -6.34 -31.93
CA GLU A 425 -3.04 -5.33 -30.99
C GLU A 425 -1.79 -4.67 -31.56
N GLU A 426 -1.74 -3.33 -31.53
CA GLU A 426 -0.53 -2.61 -31.85
C GLU A 426 0.58 -2.97 -30.85
N THR A 427 1.66 -3.52 -31.38
CA THR A 427 2.87 -3.86 -30.61
C THR A 427 3.96 -2.84 -30.92
N TYR A 428 4.83 -2.58 -29.94
CA TYR A 428 5.90 -1.60 -30.00
C TYR A 428 7.27 -2.25 -29.84
#